data_AF-A0A7X9BKT0-F1
#
_entry.id   AF-A0A7X9BKT0-F1
#
_cell.length_a   1.000
_cell.length_b   1.000
_cell.length_c   1.000
_cell.angle_alpha   90.00
_cell.angle_beta   90.00
_cell.angle_gamma   90.00
#
_symmetry.space_group_name_H-M   'P 1'
#
loop_
_entity.id
_entity.type
_entity.pdbx_description
1 polymer ?
#
loop_
_entity_poly.entity_id
_entity_poly.type
_entity_poly.pdbx_seq_one_letter_code
_entity_poly.pdbx_strand_id
1 'polypeptide(L)'
;MNKTFLSLSLVFLFFVACKVDFLPSAPGENCIHFEPLRYISYPKDLVWTLSYFDSEGKLIQLDIATKNYEAVQIAIPPEHCTALLLSCDLEKSENFEKALAEKPWGFIAPFDQEASEASTVASLVFFKLIQGASDTKAAIAYASYFNWEKLVESLEKQSDPFLLDIDLMATAIAEGSFTSKSIKKLLP
;
A
#
# COMPACT_ATOMS: atom_id res chain seq x y z
N MET A 1 56.63 -31.73 37.55
CA MET A 1 55.92 -31.31 38.78
C MET A 1 56.33 -29.90 39.13
N ASN A 2 55.50 -28.90 38.84
CA ASN A 2 55.11 -27.83 39.78
C ASN A 2 54.20 -26.81 39.08
N LYS A 3 53.21 -26.37 39.86
CA LYS A 3 52.06 -25.53 39.54
C LYS A 3 52.42 -24.04 39.54
N THR A 4 51.70 -23.24 38.75
CA THR A 4 51.12 -21.92 39.10
C THR A 4 50.31 -21.41 37.89
N PHE A 5 48.99 -21.59 37.87
CA PHE A 5 47.97 -20.58 38.18
C PHE A 5 48.23 -19.18 37.58
N LEU A 6 47.63 -18.89 36.43
CA LEU A 6 47.11 -17.56 36.13
C LEU A 6 45.60 -17.65 35.95
N SER A 7 44.93 -17.07 36.93
CA SER A 7 43.54 -16.62 36.89
C SER A 7 43.37 -15.66 35.71
N LEU A 8 42.39 -15.91 34.84
CA LEU A 8 41.80 -14.84 34.06
C LEU A 8 40.28 -14.96 34.15
N SER A 9 39.73 -14.02 34.89
CA SER A 9 38.33 -13.89 35.25
C SER A 9 37.43 -13.87 34.03
N LEU A 10 36.41 -14.71 34.15
CA LEU A 10 35.14 -14.74 33.45
C LEU A 10 34.60 -13.33 33.18
N VAL A 11 34.76 -12.81 31.96
CA VAL A 11 33.99 -11.65 31.48
C VAL A 11 32.72 -12.20 30.83
N PHE A 12 31.66 -12.30 31.65
CA PHE A 12 30.28 -12.44 31.18
C PHE A 12 29.92 -11.15 30.42
N LEU A 13 30.15 -11.14 29.10
CA LEU A 13 29.54 -10.16 28.22
C LEU A 13 28.10 -10.61 27.96
N PHE A 14 27.17 -9.91 28.63
CA PHE A 14 25.76 -9.93 28.33
C PHE A 14 25.55 -9.66 26.83
N PHE A 15 25.10 -10.68 26.11
CA PHE A 15 24.44 -10.49 24.82
C PHE A 15 23.11 -9.78 25.08
N VAL A 16 23.14 -8.45 25.14
CA VAL A 16 21.95 -7.65 24.87
C VAL A 16 21.74 -7.75 23.37
N ALA A 17 20.73 -8.53 22.99
CA ALA A 17 20.20 -8.57 21.65
C ALA A 17 19.75 -7.17 21.25
N CYS A 18 20.57 -6.46 20.47
CA CYS A 18 20.12 -5.32 19.71
C CYS A 18 19.16 -5.82 18.64
N LYS A 19 17.88 -5.52 18.89
CA LYS A 19 16.77 -5.65 17.98
C LYS A 19 16.97 -4.72 16.77
N VAL A 20 16.66 -5.30 15.60
CA VAL A 20 16.24 -4.65 14.35
C VAL A 20 17.33 -3.82 13.66
N ASP A 21 17.98 -4.48 12.70
CA ASP A 21 18.68 -3.82 11.60
C ASP A 21 17.65 -3.03 10.77
N PHE A 22 17.46 -1.76 11.10
CA PHE A 22 16.99 -0.77 10.14
C PHE A 22 18.13 -0.59 9.12
N LEU A 23 18.09 -1.34 8.04
CA LEU A 23 18.89 -0.99 6.87
C LEU A 23 18.39 0.38 6.39
N PRO A 24 19.24 1.42 6.35
CA PRO A 24 18.85 2.67 5.71
C PRO A 24 18.52 2.36 4.26
N SER A 25 17.41 2.92 3.77
CA SER A 25 17.07 2.85 2.34
C SER A 25 18.26 3.32 1.51
N ALA A 26 18.46 2.72 0.34
CA ALA A 26 19.55 3.14 -0.55
C ALA A 26 19.40 4.64 -0.84
N PRO A 27 20.51 5.39 -0.99
CA PRO A 27 20.42 6.82 -1.29
C PRO A 27 19.63 7.02 -2.58
N GLY A 28 18.43 7.59 -2.45
CA GLY A 28 17.49 7.74 -3.55
C GLY A 28 16.41 6.66 -3.62
N GLU A 29 15.92 6.11 -2.51
CA GLU A 29 14.65 5.36 -2.47
C GLU A 29 13.70 6.00 -1.45
N ASN A 30 12.43 6.15 -1.83
CA ASN A 30 11.37 6.54 -0.91
C ASN A 30 10.90 5.28 -0.19
N CYS A 31 10.92 5.29 1.15
CA CYS A 31 10.42 4.17 1.95
C CYS A 31 9.01 4.48 2.43
N ILE A 32 8.06 3.66 1.98
CA ILE A 32 6.68 3.70 2.43
C ILE A 32 6.58 2.83 3.69
N HIS A 33 6.10 3.42 4.77
CA HIS A 33 5.71 2.70 5.98
C HIS A 33 4.20 2.55 6.01
N PHE A 34 3.72 1.30 6.02
CA PHE A 34 2.30 1.00 6.14
C PHE A 34 2.03 0.16 7.39
N GLU A 35 1.14 0.65 8.25
CA GLU A 35 0.72 -0.04 9.47
C GLU A 35 -0.72 -0.56 9.30
N PRO A 36 -0.92 -1.85 8.96
CA PRO A 36 -2.26 -2.37 8.65
C PRO A 36 -3.26 -2.17 9.80
N LEU A 37 -2.80 -2.38 11.05
CA LEU A 37 -3.63 -2.30 12.25
C LEU A 37 -4.20 -0.90 12.54
N ARG A 38 -3.76 0.16 11.82
CA ARG A 38 -4.40 1.49 11.88
C ARG A 38 -5.77 1.50 11.19
N TYR A 39 -6.00 0.60 10.23
CA TYR A 39 -7.17 0.60 9.36
C TYR A 39 -8.07 -0.62 9.55
N ILE A 40 -7.50 -1.72 10.05
CA ILE A 40 -8.22 -2.99 10.23
C ILE A 40 -8.18 -3.44 11.69
N SER A 41 -9.31 -3.94 12.17
CA SER A 41 -9.35 -4.62 13.47
C SER A 41 -8.89 -6.06 13.30
N TYR A 42 -8.09 -6.60 14.24
CA TYR A 42 -7.58 -7.98 14.18
C TYR A 42 -8.70 -9.03 14.06
N PRO A 43 -8.95 -9.58 12.87
CA PRO A 43 -10.03 -10.53 12.64
C PRO A 43 -9.44 -11.92 12.44
N LYS A 44 -9.77 -12.89 13.30
CA LYS A 44 -9.33 -14.28 13.08
C LYS A 44 -10.01 -14.92 11.86
N ASP A 45 -11.11 -14.34 11.40
CA ASP A 45 -12.01 -14.85 10.37
C ASP A 45 -11.82 -14.18 9.00
N LEU A 46 -11.01 -13.12 8.91
CA LEU A 46 -10.77 -12.40 7.65
C LEU A 46 -9.28 -12.41 7.30
N VAL A 47 -9.00 -12.66 6.04
CA VAL A 47 -7.65 -12.61 5.48
C VAL A 47 -7.47 -11.28 4.75
N TRP A 48 -6.49 -10.50 5.18
CA TRP A 48 -6.20 -9.19 4.61
C TRP A 48 -4.96 -9.25 3.73
N THR A 49 -5.08 -8.70 2.52
CA THR A 49 -4.00 -8.63 1.55
C THR A 49 -3.67 -7.17 1.27
N LEU A 50 -2.38 -6.82 1.36
CA LEU A 50 -1.85 -5.56 0.88
C LEU A 50 -1.32 -5.74 -0.54
N SER A 51 -1.90 -5.01 -1.49
CA SER A 51 -1.56 -5.05 -2.90
C SER A 51 -0.90 -3.74 -3.33
N TYR A 52 0.08 -3.82 -4.23
CA TYR A 52 0.69 -2.65 -4.90
C TYR A 52 1.36 -3.09 -6.20
N PHE A 53 1.74 -2.14 -7.05
CA PHE A 53 2.54 -2.44 -8.24
C PHE A 53 4.00 -2.00 -8.07
N ASP A 54 4.93 -2.86 -8.46
CA ASP A 54 6.34 -2.48 -8.54
C ASP A 54 6.63 -1.60 -9.77
N SER A 55 7.86 -1.08 -9.87
CA SER A 55 8.29 -0.23 -10.98
C SER A 55 8.29 -0.91 -12.34
N GLU A 56 8.16 -2.24 -12.38
CA GLU A 56 8.14 -3.03 -13.60
C GLU A 56 6.71 -3.38 -14.05
N GLY A 57 5.68 -2.88 -13.36
CA GLY A 57 4.30 -3.17 -13.72
C GLY A 57 3.76 -4.48 -13.15
N LYS A 58 4.48 -5.11 -12.22
CA LYS A 58 4.05 -6.37 -11.61
C LYS A 58 3.24 -6.10 -10.35
N LEU A 59 2.07 -6.73 -10.27
CA LEU A 59 1.26 -6.76 -9.07
C LEU A 59 1.94 -7.60 -7.98
N ILE A 60 2.21 -6.98 -6.84
CA ILE A 60 2.69 -7.64 -5.62
C ILE A 60 1.55 -7.70 -4.62
N GLN A 61 1.34 -8.86 -4.02
CA GLN A 61 0.32 -9.11 -3.01
C GLN A 61 0.96 -9.73 -1.78
N LEU A 62 0.75 -9.08 -0.63
CA LEU A 62 1.30 -9.47 0.65
C LEU A 62 0.16 -9.87 1.58
N ASP A 63 0.17 -11.12 2.04
CA ASP A 63 -0.71 -11.56 3.11
C ASP A 63 -0.24 -10.97 4.44
N ILE A 64 -1.07 -10.09 5.03
CA ILE A 64 -0.73 -9.37 6.26
C ILE A 64 -0.66 -10.30 7.47
N ALA A 65 -1.43 -11.39 7.49
CA ALA A 65 -1.41 -12.36 8.58
C ALA A 65 -0.06 -13.10 8.65
N THR A 66 0.54 -13.42 7.48
CA THR A 66 1.89 -14.04 7.44
C THR A 66 2.99 -13.12 7.97
N LYS A 67 2.73 -11.81 8.04
CA LYS A 67 3.61 -10.79 8.62
C LYS A 67 3.26 -10.46 10.06
N ASN A 68 2.40 -11.24 10.72
CA ASN A 68 1.90 -10.98 12.06
C ASN A 68 1.30 -9.56 12.21
N TYR A 69 0.76 -9.00 11.13
CA TYR A 69 0.22 -7.63 11.09
C TYR A 69 1.23 -6.54 11.48
N GLU A 70 2.54 -6.82 11.38
CA GLU A 70 3.59 -5.85 11.58
C GLU A 70 3.59 -4.78 10.47
N ALA A 71 4.24 -3.64 10.75
CA ALA A 71 4.42 -2.58 9.77
C ALA A 71 5.16 -3.11 8.54
N VAL A 72 4.62 -2.83 7.36
CA VAL A 72 5.22 -3.19 6.07
C VAL A 72 6.03 -2.01 5.57
N GLN A 73 7.30 -2.28 5.24
CA GLN A 73 8.19 -1.31 4.60
C GLN A 73 8.31 -1.66 3.12
N ILE A 74 8.03 -0.69 2.26
CA ILE A 74 8.14 -0.84 0.80
C ILE A 74 9.09 0.24 0.28
N ALA A 75 10.20 -0.18 -0.30
CA ALA A 75 11.10 0.72 -1.00
C ALA A 75 10.57 0.95 -2.43
N ILE A 76 10.36 2.21 -2.79
CA ILE A 76 9.99 2.62 -4.15
C ILE A 76 11.05 3.58 -4.70
N PRO A 77 11.36 3.50 -6.00
CA PRO A 77 12.20 4.51 -6.65
C PRO A 77 11.58 5.92 -6.49
N PRO A 78 12.37 7.01 -6.44
CA PRO A 78 11.86 8.35 -6.13
C PRO A 78 10.90 8.89 -7.19
N GLU A 79 11.09 8.46 -8.43
CA GLU A 79 10.28 8.85 -9.59
C GLU A 79 9.07 7.92 -9.80
N HIS A 80 8.93 6.87 -8.98
CA HIS A 80 7.87 5.88 -9.08
C HIS A 80 6.67 6.27 -8.22
N CYS A 81 5.49 6.30 -8.85
CA CYS A 81 4.22 6.37 -8.15
C CYS A 81 3.60 4.98 -8.03
N THR A 82 3.09 4.63 -6.85
CA THR A 82 2.25 3.44 -6.68
C THR A 82 1.11 3.70 -5.72
N ALA A 83 -0.02 3.07 -5.98
CA ALA A 83 -1.06 2.90 -4.99
C ALA A 83 -0.79 1.68 -4.11
N LEU A 84 -1.08 1.80 -2.82
CA LEU A 84 -1.21 0.68 -1.90
C LEU A 84 -2.70 0.44 -1.65
N LEU A 85 -3.12 -0.82 -1.65
CA LEU A 85 -4.50 -1.22 -1.40
C LEU A 85 -4.55 -2.40 -0.43
N LEU A 86 -5.05 -2.16 0.77
CA LEU A 86 -5.36 -3.16 1.77
C LEU A 86 -6.83 -3.58 1.61
N SER A 87 -7.07 -4.86 1.32
CA SER A 87 -8.42 -5.38 1.10
C SER A 87 -8.58 -6.80 1.64
N CYS A 88 -9.81 -7.16 2.00
CA CYS A 88 -10.15 -8.55 2.32
C CYS A 88 -10.01 -9.44 1.09
N ASP A 89 -9.36 -10.59 1.28
CA ASP A 89 -9.36 -11.68 0.32
C ASP A 89 -10.63 -12.50 0.55
N LEU A 90 -11.60 -12.38 -0.36
CA LEU A 90 -12.91 -13.02 -0.23
C LEU A 90 -12.84 -14.55 -0.30
N GLU A 91 -11.86 -15.10 -1.02
CA GLU A 91 -11.72 -16.54 -1.22
C GLU A 91 -11.05 -17.21 -0.02
N LYS A 92 -10.11 -16.50 0.62
CA LYS A 92 -9.36 -17.02 1.78
C LYS A 92 -10.02 -16.73 3.13
N SER A 93 -10.93 -15.75 3.18
CA SER A 93 -11.62 -15.41 4.43
C SER A 93 -12.65 -16.48 4.81
N GLU A 94 -12.69 -16.85 6.09
CA GLU A 94 -13.66 -17.85 6.58
C GLU A 94 -15.09 -17.30 6.57
N ASN A 95 -15.24 -16.00 6.79
CA ASN A 95 -16.53 -15.32 6.81
C ASN A 95 -16.71 -14.41 5.58
N PHE A 96 -17.24 -14.97 4.49
CA PHE A 96 -17.47 -14.27 3.23
C PHE A 96 -18.35 -13.01 3.38
N GLU A 97 -19.47 -13.10 4.09
CA GLU A 97 -20.41 -11.97 4.26
C GLU A 97 -19.75 -10.79 4.98
N LYS A 98 -18.96 -11.09 6.01
CA LYS A 98 -18.18 -10.06 6.72
C LYS A 98 -17.06 -9.52 5.83
N ALA A 99 -16.35 -10.38 5.10
CA ALA A 99 -15.31 -9.97 4.18
C ALA A 99 -15.84 -9.02 3.07
N LEU A 100 -17.06 -9.28 2.58
CA LEU A 100 -17.73 -8.45 1.59
C LEU A 100 -18.19 -7.09 2.15
N ALA A 101 -18.49 -7.02 3.45
CA ALA A 101 -18.92 -5.78 4.10
C ALA A 101 -17.75 -4.85 4.45
N GLU A 102 -16.52 -5.36 4.52
CA GLU A 102 -15.33 -4.55 4.80
C GLU A 102 -14.94 -3.69 3.60
N LYS A 103 -14.77 -2.39 3.84
CA LYS A 103 -14.23 -1.48 2.82
C LYS A 103 -12.72 -1.70 2.69
N PRO A 104 -12.14 -1.59 1.49
CA PRO A 104 -10.70 -1.54 1.33
C PRO A 104 -10.15 -0.22 1.88
N TRP A 105 -8.83 -0.18 2.09
CA TRP A 105 -8.10 1.01 2.53
C TRP A 105 -6.88 1.20 1.65
N GLY A 106 -6.72 2.38 1.06
CA GLY A 106 -5.60 2.65 0.16
C GLY A 106 -5.15 4.10 0.16
N PHE A 107 -3.95 4.30 -0.37
CA PHE A 107 -3.34 5.62 -0.56
C PHE A 107 -2.30 5.56 -1.69
N ILE A 108 -1.97 6.71 -2.26
CA ILE A 108 -1.06 6.81 -3.40
C ILE A 108 0.27 7.42 -2.96
N ALA A 109 1.35 6.65 -3.01
CA ALA A 109 2.68 7.14 -2.74
C ALA A 109 3.31 7.76 -4.00
N PRO A 110 4.09 8.86 -3.87
CA PRO A 110 4.49 9.53 -2.62
C PRO A 110 3.54 10.64 -2.13
N PHE A 111 2.36 10.79 -2.73
CA PHE A 111 1.46 11.94 -2.53
C PHE A 111 0.71 11.91 -1.20
N ASP A 112 0.24 10.72 -0.81
CA ASP A 112 -0.48 10.48 0.44
C ASP A 112 0.43 9.80 1.46
N GLN A 113 0.20 10.09 2.75
CA GLN A 113 0.90 9.45 3.87
C GLN A 113 0.01 8.46 4.64
N GLU A 114 -1.32 8.61 4.54
CA GLU A 114 -2.30 7.81 5.27
C GLU A 114 -3.50 7.48 4.38
N ALA A 115 -4.17 6.36 4.66
CA ALA A 115 -5.38 5.99 3.94
C ALA A 115 -6.60 6.76 4.45
N SER A 116 -7.42 7.21 3.51
CA SER A 116 -8.71 7.86 3.66
C SER A 116 -9.68 7.29 2.64
N GLU A 117 -10.97 7.59 2.74
CA GLU A 117 -11.94 7.14 1.73
C GLU A 117 -11.61 7.70 0.34
N ALA A 118 -11.20 8.97 0.26
CA ALA A 118 -10.82 9.63 -0.99
C ALA A 118 -9.56 9.01 -1.61
N SER A 119 -8.50 8.82 -0.82
CA SER A 119 -7.26 8.20 -1.30
C SER A 119 -7.46 6.72 -1.64
N THR A 120 -8.40 6.03 -0.98
CA THR A 120 -8.79 4.65 -1.31
C THR A 120 -9.43 4.59 -2.69
N VAL A 121 -10.39 5.47 -2.97
CA VAL A 121 -11.03 5.52 -4.30
C VAL A 121 -10.01 5.89 -5.38
N ALA A 122 -9.12 6.86 -5.12
CA ALA A 122 -8.03 7.16 -6.04
C ALA A 122 -7.11 5.94 -6.27
N SER A 123 -6.82 5.17 -5.24
CA SER A 123 -6.05 3.92 -5.32
C SER A 123 -6.77 2.86 -6.16
N LEU A 124 -8.08 2.70 -6.00
CA LEU A 124 -8.88 1.80 -6.83
C LEU A 124 -8.84 2.20 -8.31
N VAL A 125 -8.95 3.52 -8.60
CA VAL A 125 -8.80 4.06 -9.96
C VAL A 125 -7.41 3.77 -10.51
N PHE A 126 -6.35 3.95 -9.72
CA PHE A 126 -4.97 3.59 -10.10
C PHE A 126 -4.89 2.10 -10.48
N PHE A 127 -5.42 1.21 -9.64
CA PHE A 127 -5.41 -0.23 -9.92
C PHE A 127 -6.13 -0.58 -11.22
N LYS A 128 -7.33 -0.01 -11.45
CA LYS A 128 -8.08 -0.22 -12.69
C LYS A 128 -7.33 0.29 -13.92
N LEU A 129 -6.65 1.44 -13.80
CA LEU A 129 -5.83 1.99 -14.87
C LEU A 129 -4.71 1.04 -15.29
N ILE A 130 -3.99 0.46 -14.32
CA ILE A 130 -2.89 -0.47 -14.62
C ILE A 130 -3.44 -1.82 -15.13
N GLN A 131 -4.49 -2.36 -14.51
CA GLN A 131 -5.10 -3.64 -14.90
C GLN A 131 -5.75 -3.60 -16.28
N GLY A 132 -6.28 -2.45 -16.69
CA GLY A 132 -6.88 -2.25 -18.01
C GLY A 132 -5.86 -2.03 -19.14
N ALA A 133 -4.58 -1.85 -18.81
CA ALA A 133 -3.54 -1.56 -19.80
C ALA A 133 -3.00 -2.84 -20.47
N SER A 134 -2.70 -2.75 -21.77
CA SER A 134 -1.97 -3.81 -22.48
C SER A 134 -0.48 -3.86 -22.11
N ASP A 135 0.08 -2.73 -21.67
CA ASP A 135 1.44 -2.59 -21.17
C ASP A 135 1.38 -1.93 -19.79
N THR A 136 1.52 -2.75 -18.73
CA THR A 136 1.41 -2.29 -17.34
C THR A 136 2.57 -1.38 -16.94
N LYS A 137 3.76 -1.58 -17.51
CA LYS A 137 4.93 -0.74 -17.23
C LYS A 137 4.74 0.66 -17.80
N ALA A 138 4.25 0.75 -19.05
CA ALA A 138 3.91 2.03 -19.65
C ALA A 138 2.76 2.73 -18.90
N ALA A 139 1.77 1.98 -18.42
CA ALA A 139 0.68 2.53 -17.63
C ALA A 139 1.14 3.09 -16.28
N ILE A 140 2.09 2.44 -15.60
CA ILE A 140 2.69 2.96 -14.37
C ILE A 140 3.47 4.25 -14.65
N ALA A 141 4.26 4.29 -15.72
CA ALA A 141 4.99 5.49 -16.10
C ALA A 141 4.01 6.64 -16.36
N TYR A 142 2.93 6.39 -17.10
CA TYR A 142 1.87 7.37 -17.34
C TYR A 142 1.19 7.82 -16.03
N ALA A 143 0.80 6.87 -15.18
CA ALA A 143 0.18 7.13 -13.89
C ALA A 143 1.07 8.00 -12.99
N SER A 144 2.39 7.84 -13.06
CA SER A 144 3.34 8.64 -12.28
C SER A 144 3.34 10.14 -12.62
N TYR A 145 2.83 10.52 -13.80
CA TYR A 145 2.67 11.93 -14.19
C TYR A 145 1.26 12.49 -13.95
N PHE A 146 0.31 11.64 -13.56
CA PHE A 146 -1.05 12.10 -13.25
C PHE A 146 -1.07 12.85 -11.91
N ASN A 147 -1.87 13.92 -11.84
CA ASN A 147 -1.98 14.73 -10.63
C ASN A 147 -2.95 14.07 -9.62
N TRP A 148 -2.44 13.07 -8.90
CA TRP A 148 -3.19 12.31 -7.91
C TRP A 148 -3.63 13.17 -6.72
N GLU A 149 -2.78 14.08 -6.23
CA GLU A 149 -3.13 15.02 -5.15
C GLU A 149 -4.43 15.78 -5.46
N LYS A 150 -4.51 16.37 -6.66
CA LYS A 150 -5.70 17.12 -7.08
C LYS A 150 -6.93 16.22 -7.24
N LEU A 151 -6.75 14.96 -7.60
CA LEU A 151 -7.85 13.99 -7.65
C LEU A 151 -8.35 13.71 -6.23
N VAL A 152 -7.46 13.39 -5.28
CA VAL A 152 -7.79 13.13 -3.88
C VAL A 152 -8.50 14.34 -3.28
N GLU A 153 -7.95 15.56 -3.41
CA GLU A 153 -8.60 16.79 -2.95
C GLU A 153 -10.01 17.00 -3.53
N SER A 154 -10.27 16.48 -4.74
CA SER A 154 -11.59 16.59 -5.38
C SER A 154 -12.56 15.52 -4.90
N LEU A 155 -12.05 14.34 -4.56
CA LEU A 155 -12.80 13.23 -3.97
C LEU A 155 -13.17 13.51 -2.51
N GLU A 156 -12.31 14.18 -1.74
CA GLU A 156 -12.60 14.64 -0.37
C GLU A 156 -13.82 15.57 -0.27
N LYS A 157 -14.16 16.24 -1.39
CA LYS A 157 -15.34 17.11 -1.46
C LYS A 157 -16.65 16.34 -1.67
N GLN A 158 -16.60 15.03 -1.90
CA GLN A 158 -17.78 14.18 -2.04
C GLN A 158 -18.25 13.68 -0.68
N SER A 159 -19.56 13.51 -0.50
CA SER A 159 -20.11 12.94 0.73
C SER A 159 -19.77 11.46 0.91
N ASP A 160 -19.73 10.72 -0.20
CA ASP A 160 -19.28 9.32 -0.25
C ASP A 160 -18.61 9.08 -1.61
N PRO A 161 -17.26 9.04 -1.67
CA PRO A 161 -16.54 8.85 -2.93
C PRO A 161 -16.69 7.44 -3.50
N PHE A 162 -17.10 6.44 -2.71
CA PHE A 162 -17.27 5.05 -3.18
C PHE A 162 -18.47 4.86 -4.11
N LEU A 163 -19.39 5.83 -4.16
CA LEU A 163 -20.52 5.81 -5.08
C LEU A 163 -20.14 6.19 -6.51
N LEU A 164 -18.91 6.66 -6.75
CA LEU A 164 -18.46 7.05 -8.09
C LEU A 164 -18.13 5.83 -8.95
N ASP A 165 -18.38 5.93 -10.26
CA ASP A 165 -17.97 4.92 -11.24
C ASP A 165 -16.45 4.95 -11.45
N ILE A 166 -15.76 4.05 -10.74
CA ILE A 166 -14.30 3.88 -10.75
C ILE A 166 -13.79 3.44 -12.14
N ASP A 167 -14.55 2.60 -12.86
CA ASP A 167 -14.13 2.08 -14.17
C ASP A 167 -14.20 3.19 -15.23
N LEU A 168 -15.27 4.00 -15.19
CA LEU A 168 -15.40 5.16 -16.07
C LEU A 168 -14.35 6.24 -15.74
N MET A 169 -14.01 6.43 -14.46
CA MET A 169 -12.91 7.30 -14.04
C MET A 169 -11.57 6.84 -14.62
N ALA A 170 -11.22 5.57 -14.44
CA ALA A 170 -9.97 5.00 -14.93
C ALA A 170 -9.86 5.12 -16.46
N THR A 171 -10.97 4.86 -17.17
CA THR A 171 -11.05 5.01 -18.62
C THR A 171 -10.83 6.45 -19.06
N ALA A 172 -11.52 7.41 -18.43
CA ALA A 172 -11.36 8.83 -18.75
C ALA A 172 -9.94 9.35 -18.47
N ILE A 173 -9.27 8.82 -17.44
CA ILE A 173 -7.86 9.13 -17.16
C ILE A 173 -6.98 8.53 -18.25
N ALA A 174 -7.15 7.26 -18.60
CA ALA A 174 -6.38 6.59 -19.66
C ALA A 174 -6.46 7.31 -21.01
N GLU A 175 -7.63 7.87 -21.34
CA GLU A 175 -7.87 8.64 -22.57
C GLU A 175 -7.35 10.10 -22.50
N GLY A 176 -6.91 10.56 -21.32
CA GLY A 176 -6.53 11.95 -21.10
C GLY A 176 -7.71 12.95 -21.12
N SER A 177 -8.95 12.45 -21.02
CA SER A 177 -10.18 13.25 -21.05
C SER A 177 -10.67 13.64 -19.64
N PHE A 178 -10.04 13.12 -18.59
CA PHE A 178 -10.42 13.38 -17.21
C PHE A 178 -10.19 14.84 -16.79
N THR A 179 -11.21 15.45 -16.22
CA THR A 179 -11.13 16.80 -15.63
C THR A 179 -11.85 16.81 -14.28
N SER A 180 -11.62 17.84 -13.47
CA SER A 180 -12.36 18.01 -12.20
C SER A 180 -13.88 18.08 -12.37
N LYS A 181 -14.38 18.45 -13.56
CA LYS A 181 -15.81 18.42 -13.89
C LYS A 181 -16.34 17.02 -14.16
N SER A 182 -15.46 16.06 -14.47
CA SER A 182 -15.84 14.68 -14.73
C SER A 182 -16.47 14.03 -13.50
N ILE A 183 -15.99 14.33 -12.27
CA ILE A 183 -16.49 13.75 -11.00
C ILE A 183 -18.01 13.94 -10.82
N LYS A 184 -18.57 15.08 -11.25
CA LYS A 184 -20.01 15.35 -11.14
C LYS A 184 -20.88 14.49 -12.06
N LYS A 185 -20.28 13.88 -13.08
CA LYS A 185 -20.96 13.04 -14.09
C LYS A 185 -20.79 11.54 -13.81
N LEU A 186 -20.11 11.19 -12.73
CA LEU A 186 -19.69 9.83 -12.40
C LEU A 186 -20.57 9.17 -11.34
N LEU A 187 -21.71 9.78 -11.00
CA LEU A 187 -22.73 9.13 -10.18
C LEU A 187 -23.52 8.14 -11.07
N PRO A 188 -23.73 6.89 -10.60
CA PRO A 188 -24.50 5.88 -11.33
C PRO A 188 -25.98 6.23 -11.50
#